data_AF-A0A1V5Z3B1-F1
#
_entry.id   AF-A0A1V5Z3B1-F1
#
_cell.length_a   1.000
_cell.length_b   1.000
_cell.length_c   1.000
_cell.angle_alpha   90.00
_cell.angle_beta   90.00
_cell.angle_gamma   90.00
#
_symmetry.space_group_name_H-M   'P 1'
#
loop_
_entity.id
_entity.type
_entity.pdbx_description
1 polymer ?
#
loop_
_entity_poly.entity_id
_entity_poly.type
_entity_poly.pdbx_seq_one_letter_code
_entity_poly.pdbx_strand_id
1 'polypeptide(L)'
;MDVDLSRELDIRVSSVFSPTEVYFPPYSVEETFQILKERVMQGLYPGVLSDKNLDIIVDHTLRSGDMRVGIDMIKRAGLNAERDAVREIGEEHIHEAYRISRFLHLKYSIHALKREEKDLLRLLTEISRTEEQMTSGEVYKVVKKKLKLGYTIYYEALRKLDTLRLINLEFRDGRGRTRLINLRYDPDKILFYLK
;
A
#
# COMPACT_ATOMS: atom_id res chain seq x y z
N MET A 1 12.73 1.77 -5.83
CA MET A 1 13.15 0.89 -6.93
C MET A 1 13.57 1.85 -8.00
N ASP A 2 14.87 2.06 -8.16
CA ASP A 2 15.37 2.80 -9.31
C ASP A 2 15.15 1.92 -10.54
N VAL A 3 14.29 2.37 -11.43
CA VAL A 3 14.24 1.81 -12.77
C VAL A 3 15.44 2.41 -13.49
N ASP A 4 16.46 1.60 -13.74
CA ASP A 4 17.57 2.01 -14.61
C ASP A 4 17.04 2.08 -16.05
N LEU A 5 16.54 3.25 -16.43
CA LEU A 5 15.95 3.52 -17.74
C LEU A 5 16.91 3.19 -18.89
N SER A 6 18.23 3.23 -18.64
CA SER A 6 19.24 2.87 -19.64
C SER A 6 19.21 1.37 -20.02
N ARG A 7 18.68 0.51 -19.15
CA ARG A 7 18.55 -0.95 -19.38
C ARG A 7 17.20 -1.35 -19.95
N GLU A 8 16.17 -0.54 -19.73
CA GLU A 8 14.80 -0.83 -20.17
C GLU A 8 14.47 -0.17 -21.52
N LEU A 9 15.18 0.89 -21.90
CA LEU A 9 14.98 1.60 -23.16
C LEU A 9 15.94 1.10 -24.25
N ASP A 10 15.43 0.98 -25.48
CA ASP A 10 16.26 0.69 -26.66
C ASP A 10 17.31 1.80 -26.85
N ILE A 11 18.50 1.42 -27.31
CA ILE A 11 19.64 2.30 -27.56
C ILE A 11 19.25 3.54 -28.40
N ARG A 12 18.35 3.37 -29.38
CA ARG A 12 17.88 4.48 -30.24
C ARG A 12 17.03 5.48 -29.47
N VAL A 13 16.23 5.02 -28.51
CA VAL A 13 15.43 5.89 -27.64
C VAL A 13 16.35 6.60 -26.66
N SER A 14 17.26 5.87 -26.01
CA SER A 14 18.23 6.43 -25.06
C SER A 14 19.14 7.48 -25.70
N SER A 15 19.45 7.39 -27.00
CA SER A 15 20.29 8.39 -27.68
C SER A 15 19.63 9.77 -27.86
N VAL A 16 18.30 9.85 -27.84
CA VAL A 16 17.53 11.10 -27.98
C VAL A 16 16.89 11.50 -26.64
N PHE A 17 16.65 10.52 -25.78
CA PHE A 17 16.05 10.70 -24.48
C PHE A 17 17.10 11.14 -23.46
N SER A 18 17.21 12.45 -23.28
CA SER A 18 18.02 13.09 -22.24
C SER A 18 17.12 13.64 -21.13
N PRO A 19 16.53 12.78 -20.26
CA PRO A 19 15.64 13.24 -19.21
C PRO A 19 16.42 13.95 -18.10
N THR A 20 15.79 14.98 -17.52
CA THR A 20 16.20 15.48 -16.21
C THR A 20 15.48 14.66 -15.16
N GLU A 21 16.24 13.97 -14.32
CA GLU A 21 15.68 13.23 -13.19
C GLU A 21 15.23 14.20 -12.10
N VAL A 22 13.96 14.11 -11.71
CA VAL A 22 13.39 14.88 -10.59
C VAL A 22 13.12 13.91 -9.46
N TYR A 23 13.94 13.98 -8.42
CA TYR A 23 13.76 13.18 -7.22
C TYR A 23 12.72 13.82 -6.30
N PHE A 24 11.77 13.03 -5.84
CA PHE A 24 10.76 13.43 -4.85
C PHE A 24 11.14 12.83 -3.50
N PRO A 25 11.88 13.57 -2.64
CA PRO A 25 12.20 13.10 -1.30
C PRO A 25 10.92 12.91 -0.47
N PRO A 26 10.93 12.00 0.52
CA PRO A 26 9.84 11.94 1.49
C PRO A 26 9.77 13.27 2.25
N TYR A 27 8.54 13.70 2.55
CA TYR A 27 8.30 14.92 3.30
C TYR A 27 8.89 14.85 4.71
N SER A 28 9.41 15.97 5.19
CA SER A 28 9.80 16.14 6.60
C SER A 28 8.56 16.18 7.52
N VAL A 29 8.79 16.19 8.83
CA VAL A 29 7.72 16.34 9.82
C VAL A 29 7.01 17.68 9.62
N GLU A 30 7.78 18.74 9.44
CA GLU A 30 7.30 20.11 9.27
C GLU A 30 6.53 20.28 7.96
N GLU A 31 7.04 19.73 6.86
CA GLU A 31 6.35 19.72 5.57
C GLU A 31 5.03 18.95 5.65
N THR A 32 5.05 17.76 6.27
CA THR A 32 3.86 16.93 6.49
C THR A 32 2.81 17.68 7.30
N PHE A 33 3.21 18.32 8.40
CA PHE A 33 2.34 19.14 9.24
C PHE A 33 1.72 20.28 8.43
N GLN A 34 2.53 21.03 7.69
CA GLN A 34 2.06 22.19 6.95
C GLN A 34 1.09 21.80 5.82
N ILE A 35 1.41 20.75 5.07
CA ILE A 35 0.52 20.22 4.02
C ILE A 35 -0.83 19.82 4.63
N LEU A 36 -0.82 19.07 5.73
CA LEU A 36 -2.06 18.64 6.38
C LEU A 36 -2.83 19.82 6.98
N LYS A 37 -2.15 20.80 7.57
CA LYS A 37 -2.75 22.03 8.11
C LYS A 37 -3.48 22.81 7.02
N GLU A 38 -2.88 22.94 5.84
CA GLU A 38 -3.54 23.56 4.68
C GLU A 38 -4.80 22.80 4.27
N ARG A 39 -4.78 21.46 4.31
CA ARG A 39 -5.98 20.65 4.04
C ARG A 39 -7.05 20.82 5.11
N VAL A 40 -6.68 20.94 6.38
CA VAL A 40 -7.60 21.24 7.49
C VAL A 40 -8.28 22.58 7.25
N MET A 41 -7.52 23.63 6.93
CA MET A 41 -8.07 24.97 6.67
C MET A 41 -9.03 25.00 5.48
N GLN A 42 -8.83 24.15 4.47
CA GLN A 42 -9.72 24.05 3.31
C GLN A 42 -10.96 23.18 3.58
N GLY A 43 -10.83 22.18 4.44
CA GLY A 43 -11.82 21.10 4.59
C GLY A 43 -12.65 21.14 5.87
N LEU A 44 -12.21 21.85 6.91
CA LEU A 44 -12.87 21.92 8.23
C LEU A 44 -13.12 23.37 8.65
N TYR A 45 -14.11 23.57 9.52
CA TYR A 45 -14.33 24.88 10.15
C TYR A 45 -13.16 25.23 11.10
N PRO A 46 -12.84 26.52 11.27
CA PRO A 46 -11.79 26.96 12.19
C PRO A 46 -12.01 26.44 13.62
N GLY A 47 -10.95 25.94 14.25
CA GLY A 47 -10.98 25.45 15.64
C GLY A 47 -11.49 24.02 15.82
N VAL A 48 -12.02 23.36 14.78
CA VAL A 48 -12.53 21.97 14.87
C VAL A 48 -11.42 20.96 15.16
N LEU A 49 -10.21 21.19 14.64
CA LEU A 49 -9.03 20.37 14.90
C LEU A 49 -7.91 21.25 15.46
N SER A 50 -7.45 20.93 16.67
CA SER A 50 -6.32 21.63 17.29
C SER A 50 -4.98 21.19 16.67
N ASP A 51 -3.98 22.07 16.74
CA ASP A 51 -2.62 21.75 16.26
C ASP A 51 -2.04 20.52 16.99
N LYS A 52 -2.30 20.36 18.30
CA LYS A 52 -1.91 19.17 19.08
C LYS A 52 -2.48 17.88 18.49
N ASN A 53 -3.75 17.90 18.09
CA ASN A 53 -4.40 16.73 17.49
C ASN A 53 -3.91 16.50 16.06
N LEU A 54 -3.57 17.56 15.33
CA LEU A 54 -2.94 17.46 14.02
C LEU A 54 -1.55 16.79 14.11
N ASP A 55 -0.75 17.06 15.14
CA ASP A 55 0.54 16.40 15.36
C ASP A 55 0.42 14.86 15.45
N ILE A 56 -0.65 14.36 16.08
CA ILE A 56 -0.93 12.92 16.16
C ILE A 56 -1.19 12.34 14.75
N ILE A 57 -1.92 13.08 13.91
CA ILE A 57 -2.17 12.68 12.52
C ILE A 57 -0.84 12.69 11.73
N VAL A 58 0.02 13.68 11.96
CA VAL A 58 1.35 13.78 11.32
C VAL A 58 2.21 12.56 11.67
N ASP A 59 2.33 12.19 12.95
CA ASP A 59 3.08 10.99 13.38
C ASP A 59 2.59 9.73 12.66
N HIS A 60 1.27 9.51 12.68
CA HIS A 60 0.66 8.37 12.00
C HIS A 60 0.92 8.37 10.49
N THR A 61 0.92 9.55 9.88
CA THR A 61 1.15 9.72 8.44
C THR A 61 2.60 9.40 8.07
N LEU A 62 3.57 9.93 8.82
CA LEU A 62 5.00 9.65 8.62
C LEU A 62 5.31 8.16 8.77
N ARG A 63 4.76 7.52 9.82
CA ARG A 63 4.90 6.07 10.03
C ARG A 63 4.34 5.24 8.88
N SER A 64 3.32 5.74 8.19
CA SER A 64 2.76 5.08 7.01
C SER A 64 3.56 5.33 5.73
N GLY A 65 4.32 6.43 5.67
CA GLY A 65 5.06 6.86 4.49
C GLY A 65 4.17 7.29 3.31
N ASP A 66 2.88 7.58 3.55
CA ASP A 66 1.92 7.97 2.51
C ASP A 66 1.05 9.13 2.97
N MET A 67 1.27 10.32 2.40
CA MET A 67 0.54 11.56 2.71
C MET A 67 -0.98 11.40 2.57
N ARG A 68 -1.45 10.50 1.70
CA ARG A 68 -2.88 10.25 1.49
C ARG A 68 -3.54 9.64 2.72
N VAL A 69 -2.79 8.92 3.55
CA VAL A 69 -3.29 8.38 4.83
C VAL A 69 -3.67 9.53 5.75
N GLY A 70 -2.82 10.54 5.91
CA GLY A 70 -3.11 11.71 6.75
C GLY A 70 -4.35 12.49 6.30
N ILE A 71 -4.50 12.68 4.99
CA ILE A 71 -5.68 13.37 4.42
C ILE A 71 -6.96 12.55 4.65
N ASP A 72 -6.93 11.23 4.42
CA ASP A 72 -8.07 10.35 4.68
C ASP A 72 -8.40 10.28 6.19
N MET A 73 -7.38 10.35 7.06
CA MET A 73 -7.56 10.41 8.51
C MET A 73 -8.32 11.67 8.94
N ILE A 74 -7.93 12.85 8.45
CA ILE A 74 -8.62 14.12 8.76
C ILE A 74 -10.10 14.01 8.38
N LYS A 75 -10.36 13.55 7.15
CA LYS A 75 -11.73 13.37 6.65
C LYS A 75 -12.55 12.43 7.56
N ARG A 76 -12.00 11.25 7.90
CA ARG A 76 -12.72 10.27 8.73
C ARG A 76 -12.90 10.74 10.16
N ALA A 77 -11.90 11.39 10.74
CA ALA A 77 -11.97 11.91 12.09
C ALA A 77 -13.07 12.98 12.19
N GLY A 78 -13.19 13.85 11.18
CA GLY A 78 -14.31 14.79 11.06
C GLY A 78 -15.67 14.10 10.97
N LEU A 79 -15.80 13.08 10.11
CA LEU A 79 -17.05 12.30 10.00
C LEU A 79 -17.41 11.54 11.29
N ASN A 80 -16.41 11.05 12.02
CA ASN A 80 -16.62 10.38 13.31
C ASN A 80 -17.11 11.38 14.35
N ALA A 81 -16.48 12.56 14.44
CA ALA A 81 -16.90 13.62 15.35
C ALA A 81 -18.33 14.12 15.03
N GLU A 82 -18.66 14.25 13.74
CA GLU A 82 -20.01 14.60 13.28
C GLU A 82 -21.04 13.54 13.68
N ARG A 83 -20.71 12.25 13.48
CA ARG A 83 -21.57 11.13 13.90
C ARG A 83 -21.82 11.13 15.40
N ASP A 84 -20.82 11.50 16.19
CA ASP A 84 -20.88 11.53 17.64
C ASP A 84 -21.44 12.88 18.17
N ALA A 85 -21.90 13.77 17.26
CA ALA A 85 -22.52 15.06 17.51
C ALA A 85 -21.67 16.04 18.34
N VAL A 86 -20.35 15.97 18.20
CA VAL A 86 -19.40 16.88 18.86
C VAL A 86 -18.86 17.92 17.87
N ARG A 87 -18.45 19.07 18.41
CA ARG A 87 -17.96 20.22 17.61
C ARG A 87 -16.46 20.17 17.30
N GLU A 88 -15.72 19.34 18.02
CA GLU A 88 -14.27 19.26 17.94
C GLU A 88 -13.83 17.80 17.74
N ILE A 89 -12.76 17.61 16.97
CA ILE A 89 -12.15 16.30 16.74
C ILE A 89 -11.19 16.00 17.89
N GLY A 90 -11.57 15.04 18.74
CA GLY A 90 -10.71 14.48 19.79
C GLY A 90 -9.82 13.31 19.33
N GLU A 91 -8.95 12.84 20.24
CA GLU A 91 -7.95 11.79 19.97
C GLU A 91 -8.61 10.45 19.62
N GLU A 92 -9.74 10.11 20.25
CA GLU A 92 -10.52 8.91 19.97
C GLU A 92 -11.01 8.84 18.51
N HIS A 93 -11.47 9.97 17.96
CA HIS A 93 -11.91 10.06 16.58
C HIS A 93 -10.75 9.83 15.59
N ILE A 94 -9.56 10.32 15.94
CA ILE A 94 -8.33 10.17 15.15
C ILE A 94 -7.84 8.72 15.19
N HIS A 95 -7.81 8.10 16.37
CA HIS A 95 -7.42 6.70 16.49
C HIS A 95 -8.40 5.79 15.74
N GLU A 96 -9.70 6.08 15.78
CA GLU A 96 -10.68 5.34 14.98
C GLU A 96 -10.47 5.53 13.48
N ALA A 97 -10.21 6.76 13.05
CA ALA A 97 -9.85 7.04 11.67
C ALA A 97 -8.60 6.25 11.23
N TYR A 98 -7.55 6.24 12.05
CA TYR A 98 -6.30 5.54 11.76
C TYR A 98 -6.49 4.03 11.60
N ARG A 99 -7.35 3.39 12.40
CA ARG A 99 -7.65 1.95 12.29
C ARG A 99 -8.08 1.54 10.88
N ILE A 100 -8.68 2.46 10.13
CA ILE A 100 -9.15 2.25 8.76
C ILE A 100 -8.16 2.83 7.75
N SER A 101 -7.75 4.10 7.92
CA SER A 101 -6.92 4.84 6.95
C SER A 101 -5.55 4.21 6.73
N ARG A 102 -4.97 3.53 7.73
CA ARG A 102 -3.68 2.83 7.55
C ARG A 102 -3.70 1.74 6.46
N PHE A 103 -4.88 1.29 6.04
CA PHE A 103 -5.06 0.27 5.00
C PHE A 103 -5.49 0.87 3.65
N LEU A 104 -5.36 2.20 3.47
CA LEU A 104 -5.74 2.89 2.23
C LEU A 104 -5.02 2.29 1.01
N HIS A 105 -3.70 2.12 1.10
CA HIS A 105 -2.90 1.49 0.05
C HIS A 105 -3.41 0.07 -0.28
N LEU A 106 -3.60 -0.79 0.73
CA LEU A 106 -4.12 -2.14 0.55
C LEU A 106 -5.47 -2.14 -0.19
N LYS A 107 -6.40 -1.29 0.26
CA LYS A 107 -7.74 -1.17 -0.31
C LYS A 107 -7.68 -0.80 -1.80
N TYR A 108 -6.94 0.25 -2.16
CA TYR A 108 -6.87 0.71 -3.55
C TYR A 108 -6.06 -0.24 -4.44
N SER A 109 -4.97 -0.81 -3.93
CA SER A 109 -4.19 -1.80 -4.65
C SER A 109 -5.02 -3.05 -4.98
N ILE A 110 -5.84 -3.55 -4.04
CA ILE A 110 -6.78 -4.65 -4.31
C ILE A 110 -7.85 -4.24 -5.32
N HIS A 111 -8.35 -3.01 -5.26
CA HIS A 111 -9.37 -2.53 -6.21
C HIS A 111 -8.85 -2.52 -7.66
N ALA A 112 -7.55 -2.26 -7.86
CA ALA A 112 -6.89 -2.30 -9.17
C ALA A 112 -6.61 -3.71 -9.73
N LEU A 113 -6.89 -4.77 -8.96
CA LEU A 113 -6.70 -6.15 -9.38
C LEU A 113 -7.89 -6.67 -10.19
N LYS A 114 -7.59 -7.44 -11.24
CA LYS A 114 -8.55 -8.26 -11.98
C LYS A 114 -9.00 -9.45 -11.13
N ARG A 115 -10.08 -10.12 -11.55
CA ARG A 115 -10.65 -11.25 -10.81
C ARG A 115 -9.63 -12.36 -10.57
N GLU A 116 -8.90 -12.75 -11.61
CA GLU A 116 -7.89 -13.83 -11.55
C GLU A 116 -6.73 -13.47 -10.61
N GLU A 117 -6.34 -12.20 -10.58
CA GLU A 117 -5.28 -11.69 -9.71
C GLU A 117 -5.73 -11.64 -8.24
N LYS A 118 -7.01 -11.30 -7.99
CA LYS A 118 -7.63 -11.38 -6.66
C LYS A 118 -7.72 -12.83 -6.18
N ASP A 119 -8.07 -13.76 -7.07
CA ASP A 119 -8.12 -15.18 -6.76
C ASP A 119 -6.72 -15.73 -6.42
N LEU A 120 -5.68 -15.28 -7.15
CA LEU A 120 -4.30 -15.58 -6.81
C LEU A 120 -3.92 -15.02 -5.42
N LEU A 121 -4.20 -13.75 -5.15
CA LEU A 121 -3.89 -13.14 -3.84
C LEU A 121 -4.63 -13.85 -2.70
N ARG A 122 -5.89 -14.25 -2.91
CA ARG A 122 -6.66 -15.04 -1.94
C ARG A 122 -5.97 -16.37 -1.67
N LEU A 123 -5.56 -17.09 -2.71
CA LEU A 123 -4.86 -18.37 -2.57
C LEU A 123 -3.51 -18.21 -1.85
N LEU A 124 -2.72 -17.18 -2.17
CA LEU A 124 -1.48 -16.87 -1.45
C LEU A 124 -1.75 -16.64 0.04
N THR A 125 -2.84 -15.95 0.36
CA THR A 125 -3.25 -15.66 1.76
C THR A 125 -3.69 -16.92 2.51
N GLU A 126 -4.32 -17.88 1.83
CA GLU A 126 -4.64 -19.18 2.41
C GLU A 126 -3.38 -20.01 2.69
N ILE A 127 -2.44 -20.03 1.75
CA ILE A 127 -1.19 -20.78 1.89
C ILE A 127 -0.35 -20.21 3.03
N SER A 128 -0.22 -18.89 3.13
CA SER A 128 0.57 -18.22 4.17
C SER A 128 0.08 -18.49 5.60
N ARG A 129 -1.16 -18.96 5.77
CA ARG A 129 -1.68 -19.37 7.10
C ARG A 129 -1.25 -20.78 7.49
N THR A 130 -0.91 -21.62 6.51
CA THR A 130 -0.58 -23.02 6.72
C THR A 130 0.93 -23.25 6.65
N GLU A 131 1.62 -22.49 5.80
CA GLU A 131 3.05 -22.62 5.56
C GLU A 131 3.77 -21.35 6.00
N GLU A 132 4.84 -21.51 6.78
CA GLU A 132 5.67 -20.40 7.28
C GLU A 132 6.50 -19.74 6.17
N GLN A 133 6.81 -20.48 5.09
CA GLN A 133 7.55 -19.98 3.94
C GLN A 133 6.90 -20.40 2.63
N MET A 134 6.54 -19.43 1.80
CA MET A 134 5.98 -19.69 0.47
C MET A 134 7.06 -19.59 -0.61
N THR A 135 7.48 -20.71 -1.18
CA THR A 135 8.37 -20.68 -2.35
C THR A 135 7.57 -20.56 -3.65
N SER A 136 8.08 -19.79 -4.61
CA SER A 136 7.38 -19.53 -5.89
C SER A 136 7.05 -20.80 -6.68
N GLY A 137 7.87 -21.84 -6.56
CA GLY A 137 7.68 -23.13 -7.23
C GLY A 137 6.60 -23.99 -6.59
N GLU A 138 6.54 -24.04 -5.25
CA GLU A 138 5.51 -24.80 -4.52
C GLU A 138 4.14 -24.14 -4.67
N VAL A 139 4.09 -22.81 -4.52
CA VAL A 139 2.90 -22.02 -4.78
C VAL A 139 2.38 -22.26 -6.20
N TYR A 140 3.26 -22.28 -7.22
CA TYR A 140 2.83 -22.52 -8.59
C TYR A 140 2.16 -23.89 -8.77
N LYS A 141 2.62 -24.95 -8.08
CA LYS A 141 1.97 -26.26 -8.14
C LYS A 141 0.53 -26.20 -7.62
N VAL A 142 0.29 -25.44 -6.55
CA VAL A 142 -1.05 -25.25 -5.97
C VAL A 142 -1.92 -24.40 -6.90
N VAL A 143 -1.38 -23.29 -7.41
CA VAL A 143 -2.05 -22.40 -8.36
C VAL A 143 -2.47 -23.14 -9.62
N LYS A 144 -1.57 -23.96 -10.20
CA LYS A 144 -1.88 -24.76 -11.39
C LYS A 144 -3.01 -25.75 -11.16
N LYS A 145 -3.11 -26.34 -9.95
CA LYS A 145 -4.19 -27.27 -9.59
C LYS A 145 -5.52 -26.55 -9.34
N LYS A 146 -5.51 -25.47 -8.55
CA LYS A 146 -6.74 -24.78 -8.12
C LYS A 146 -7.28 -23.78 -9.15
N LEU A 147 -6.40 -22.97 -9.75
CA LEU A 147 -6.77 -21.88 -10.67
C LEU A 147 -6.53 -22.23 -12.15
N LYS A 148 -5.91 -23.39 -12.45
CA LYS A 148 -5.59 -23.83 -13.83
C LYS A 148 -4.82 -22.80 -14.66
N LEU A 149 -4.07 -21.91 -14.01
CA LEU A 149 -3.29 -20.87 -14.68
C LEU A 149 -2.00 -21.42 -15.29
N GLY A 150 -1.70 -20.96 -16.51
CA GLY A 150 -0.39 -21.16 -17.13
C GLY A 150 0.72 -20.42 -16.37
N TYR A 151 1.97 -20.87 -16.53
CA TYR A 151 3.12 -20.32 -15.78
C TYR A 151 3.34 -18.83 -16.06
N THR A 152 3.25 -18.40 -17.33
CA THR A 152 3.43 -17.00 -17.73
C THR A 152 2.41 -16.08 -17.07
N ILE A 153 1.12 -16.44 -17.13
CA ILE A 153 0.03 -15.65 -16.53
C ILE A 153 0.20 -15.56 -15.00
N TYR A 154 0.53 -16.68 -14.35
CA TYR A 154 0.83 -16.69 -12.91
C TYR A 154 1.99 -15.74 -12.57
N TYR A 155 3.08 -15.82 -13.33
CA TYR A 155 4.28 -15.02 -13.06
C TYR A 155 4.04 -13.51 -13.27
N GLU A 156 3.29 -13.14 -14.31
CA GLU A 156 2.88 -11.75 -14.55
C GLU A 156 1.98 -11.24 -13.42
N ALA A 157 0.99 -12.03 -13.01
CA ALA A 157 0.13 -11.68 -11.88
C ALA A 157 0.93 -11.52 -10.59
N LEU A 158 1.88 -12.43 -10.33
CA LEU A 158 2.75 -12.36 -9.15
C LEU A 158 3.65 -11.12 -9.18
N ARG A 159 4.24 -10.79 -10.33
CA ARG A 159 5.00 -9.53 -10.49
C ARG A 159 4.14 -8.30 -10.28
N LYS A 160 2.88 -8.32 -10.75
CA LYS A 160 1.96 -7.21 -10.52
C LYS A 160 1.64 -7.04 -9.03
N LEU A 161 1.41 -8.13 -8.30
CA LEU A 161 1.18 -8.09 -6.85
C LEU A 161 2.40 -7.49 -6.10
N ASP A 162 3.61 -7.84 -6.52
CA ASP A 162 4.86 -7.28 -5.99
C ASP A 162 5.00 -5.78 -6.34
N THR A 163 4.72 -5.41 -7.59
CA THR A 163 4.71 -4.01 -8.07
C THR A 163 3.73 -3.14 -7.27
N LEU A 164 2.55 -3.68 -6.99
CA LEU A 164 1.53 -3.03 -6.16
C LEU A 164 1.84 -3.10 -4.66
N ARG A 165 3.01 -3.60 -4.25
CA ARG A 165 3.44 -3.77 -2.86
C ARG A 165 2.38 -4.46 -2.00
N LEU A 166 1.75 -5.50 -2.54
CA LEU A 166 0.90 -6.41 -1.76
C LEU A 166 1.71 -7.59 -1.23
N ILE A 167 2.75 -7.98 -1.95
CA ILE A 167 3.73 -9.00 -1.57
C ILE A 167 5.16 -8.46 -1.71
N ASN A 168 6.12 -9.22 -1.21
CA ASN A 168 7.56 -9.11 -1.49
C ASN A 168 8.04 -10.38 -2.17
N LEU A 169 8.82 -10.21 -3.24
CA LEU A 169 9.55 -11.29 -3.88
C LEU A 169 11.05 -11.17 -3.56
N GLU A 170 11.54 -12.06 -2.69
CA GLU A 170 12.95 -12.10 -2.30
C GLU A 170 13.63 -13.35 -2.87
N PHE A 171 14.92 -13.26 -3.18
CA PHE A 171 15.68 -14.45 -3.56
C PHE A 171 16.09 -15.21 -2.30
N ARG A 172 15.93 -16.54 -2.33
CA ARG A 172 16.45 -17.39 -1.26
C ARG A 172 17.97 -17.51 -1.40
N ASP A 173 18.71 -17.33 -0.31
CA ASP A 173 20.14 -17.61 -0.28
C ASP A 173 20.40 -19.12 -0.52
N GLY A 174 21.14 -19.46 -1.57
CA GLY A 174 21.50 -20.84 -1.92
C GLY A 174 21.69 -21.13 -3.41
N ARG A 175 21.98 -22.40 -3.76
CA ARG A 175 22.10 -22.87 -5.16
C ARG A 175 20.71 -22.99 -5.80
N GLY A 176 20.20 -21.91 -6.39
CA GLY A 176 18.96 -21.90 -7.17
C GLY A 176 18.42 -20.48 -7.40
N ARG A 177 17.54 -20.29 -8.39
CA ARG A 177 16.83 -19.01 -8.63
C ARG A 177 15.40 -19.03 -8.06
N THR A 178 15.24 -19.61 -6.87
CA THR A 178 13.93 -19.73 -6.20
C THR A 178 13.61 -18.45 -5.45
N ARG A 179 12.38 -17.96 -5.60
CA ARG A 179 11.89 -16.75 -4.91
C ARG A 179 11.02 -17.12 -3.73
N LEU A 180 11.20 -16.44 -2.61
CA LEU A 180 10.31 -16.43 -1.47
C LEU A 180 9.24 -15.36 -1.68
N ILE A 181 8.01 -15.71 -1.34
CA ILE A 181 6.84 -14.82 -1.41
C ILE A 181 6.43 -14.48 0.02
N ASN A 182 6.52 -13.22 0.40
CA ASN A 182 6.08 -12.73 1.71
C ASN A 182 4.91 -11.76 1.53
N LEU A 183 3.84 -11.89 2.32
CA LEU A 183 2.75 -10.91 2.32
C LEU A 183 3.17 -9.65 3.06
N ARG A 184 2.85 -8.47 2.53
CA ARG A 184 3.15 -7.19 3.21
C ARG A 184 2.10 -6.79 4.24
N TYR A 185 0.93 -7.42 4.19
CA TYR A 185 -0.20 -7.14 5.05
C TYR A 185 -0.64 -8.39 5.77
N ASP A 186 -1.28 -8.18 6.91
CA ASP A 186 -1.92 -9.25 7.67
C ASP A 186 -2.96 -10.01 6.80
N PRO A 187 -2.94 -11.35 6.80
CA PRO A 187 -3.87 -12.18 6.03
C PRO A 187 -5.35 -11.83 6.23
N ASP A 188 -5.78 -11.54 7.46
CA ASP A 188 -7.17 -11.24 7.78
C ASP A 188 -7.59 -9.90 7.17
N LYS A 189 -6.68 -8.93 7.16
CA LYS A 189 -6.92 -7.63 6.51
C LYS A 189 -6.97 -7.75 5.00
N ILE A 190 -6.11 -8.56 4.39
CA ILE A 190 -6.17 -8.82 2.94
C ILE A 190 -7.53 -9.43 2.58
N LEU A 191 -7.97 -10.47 3.30
CA LEU A 191 -9.25 -11.14 3.06
C LEU A 191 -10.45 -10.20 3.28
N PHE A 192 -10.37 -9.31 4.27
CA PHE A 192 -11.41 -8.30 4.51
C PHE A 192 -11.64 -7.38 3.30
N TYR A 193 -10.56 -6.93 2.64
CA TYR A 193 -10.63 -6.04 1.48
C TYR A 193 -10.78 -6.75 0.13
N LEU A 194 -10.63 -8.08 0.08
CA LEU A 194 -10.84 -8.91 -1.12
C LEU A 194 -12.32 -9.21 -1.42
N LYS A 195 -13.26 -8.78 -0.58
CA LYS A 195 -14.71 -9.01 -0.71
C LYS A 195 -15.29 -8.35 -1.95
#